data_AF-A0A834TFU8-F1
#
_entry.id   AF-A0A834TFU8-F1
#
_cell.length_a   1.000
_cell.length_b   1.000
_cell.length_c   1.000
_cell.angle_alpha   90.00
_cell.angle_beta   90.00
_cell.angle_gamma   90.00
#
_symmetry.space_group_name_H-M   'P 1'
#
loop_
_entity.id
_entity.type
_entity.pdbx_description
1 polymer ?
#
loop_
_entity_poly.entity_id
_entity_poly.type
_entity_poly.pdbx_seq_one_letter_code
_entity_poly.pdbx_strand_id
1 'polypeptide(L)' 'MRMFGVHRSDVLESHVAVIGGTGKYEGANGYAVVKVVDRVGYDQVQGFKAKVMTSEKFLLFDVYLS' A
#
# COMPACT_ATOMS: atom_id res chain seq x y z
N MET A 1 8.61 -2.37 -10.14
CA MET A 1 8.18 -3.77 -9.92
C MET A 1 6.80 -3.95 -10.50
N ARG A 2 6.49 -5.15 -11.01
CA ARG A 2 5.22 -5.53 -11.62
C ARG A 2 4.55 -6.58 -10.74
N MET A 3 3.29 -6.36 -10.39
CA MET A 3 2.51 -7.24 -9.53
C MET A 3 1.14 -7.48 -10.15
N PHE A 4 0.57 -8.66 -9.90
CA PHE A 4 -0.76 -9.02 -10.38
C PHE A 4 -1.49 -9.85 -9.33
N GLY A 5 -2.77 -9.54 -9.10
CA GLY A 5 -3.59 -10.24 -8.12
C GLY A 5 -4.81 -9.42 -7.73
N VAL A 6 -5.59 -9.95 -6.78
CA VAL A 6 -6.82 -9.33 -6.29
C VAL A 6 -6.57 -8.75 -4.91
N HIS A 7 -6.82 -7.44 -4.76
CA HIS A 7 -6.91 -6.83 -3.44
C HIS A 7 -8.33 -7.03 -2.90
N ARG A 8 -8.44 -7.74 -1.78
CA ARG A 8 -9.69 -8.00 -1.06
C ARG A 8 -9.82 -7.00 0.08
N SER A 9 -10.90 -6.20 0.06
CA SER A 9 -11.12 -5.13 1.04
C SER A 9 -11.80 -5.60 2.33
N ASP A 10 -12.32 -6.83 2.33
CA ASP A 10 -12.99 -7.50 3.45
C ASP A 10 -12.00 -8.25 4.37
N VAL A 11 -10.71 -8.23 4.04
CA VAL A 11 -9.64 -8.88 4.80
C VAL A 11 -8.55 -7.86 5.16
N LEU A 12 -7.83 -8.11 6.26
CA LEU A 12 -6.74 -7.24 6.72
C LEU A 12 -5.53 -7.27 5.78
N GLU A 13 -5.27 -8.42 5.16
CA GLU A 13 -4.11 -8.65 4.30
C GLU A 13 -4.55 -9.40 3.04
N SER A 14 -4.06 -8.94 1.88
CA SER A 14 -4.24 -9.62 0.59
C SER A 14 -2.90 -10.05 0.03
N HIS A 15 -2.82 -11.23 -0.57
CA HIS A 15 -1.60 -11.70 -1.23
C HIS A 15 -1.71 -11.54 -2.75
N VAL A 16 -0.69 -10.95 -3.36
CA VAL A 16 -0.59 -10.78 -4.82
C VAL A 16 0.74 -11.33 -5.33
N ALA A 17 0.78 -11.76 -6.59
CA ALA A 17 2.01 -12.26 -7.20
C ALA A 17 2.90 -11.11 -7.64
N VAL A 18 4.21 -11.26 -7.47
CA VAL A 18 5.24 -10.43 -8.11
C VAL A 18 5.64 -11.13 -9.40
N ILE A 19 5.31 -10.53 -10.54
CA ILE A 19 5.45 -11.16 -11.87
C ILE A 19 6.58 -10.55 -12.71
N GLY A 20 7.42 -9.72 -12.10
CA GLY A 20 8.56 -9.11 -12.75
C GLY A 20 9.03 -7.85 -12.06
N GLY A 21 10.22 -7.40 -12.43
CA GLY A 21 10.71 -6.06 -12.15
C GLY A 21 11.58 -5.56 -13.29
N THR A 22 12.19 -4.40 -13.08
CA THR A 22 13.16 -3.80 -13.99
C THR A 22 14.36 -3.28 -13.19
N GLY A 23 15.51 -3.10 -13.83
CA GLY A 23 16.71 -2.53 -13.20
C GLY A 23 17.30 -3.46 -12.12
N LYS A 24 17.49 -2.98 -10.89
CA LYS A 24 18.03 -3.83 -9.79
C LYS A 24 17.12 -5.00 -9.38
N TYR A 25 15.87 -5.01 -9.86
CA TYR A 25 14.91 -6.09 -9.67
C TYR A 25 14.50 -6.71 -11.01
N GLU A 26 15.35 -6.64 -12.03
CA GLU A 26 15.10 -7.26 -13.33
C GLU A 26 14.77 -8.75 -13.16
N GLY A 27 13.68 -9.21 -13.77
CA GLY A 27 13.24 -10.60 -13.66
C GLY A 27 12.72 -11.03 -12.27
N ALA A 28 12.51 -10.11 -11.32
CA ALA A 28 12.03 -10.45 -9.98
C ALA A 28 10.71 -11.24 -9.97
N ASN A 29 10.67 -12.32 -9.18
CA ASN A 29 9.50 -13.18 -8.99
C ASN A 29 9.28 -13.40 -7.49
N GLY A 30 8.03 -13.66 -7.07
CA GLY A 30 7.66 -13.90 -5.68
C GLY A 30 6.23 -13.49 -5.38
N TYR A 31 5.98 -12.99 -4.17
CA TYR A 31 4.67 -12.51 -3.75
C TYR A 31 4.78 -11.24 -2.91
N ALA A 32 3.70 -10.47 -2.84
CA ALA A 32 3.60 -9.31 -1.98
C ALA A 32 2.33 -9.40 -1.12
N VAL A 33 2.44 -8.94 0.11
CA VAL A 33 1.32 -8.78 1.05
C VAL A 33 0.88 -7.33 0.99
N VAL A 34 -0.40 -7.12 0.70
CA VAL A 34 -1.06 -5.81 0.57
C VAL A 34 -1.90 -5.57 1.82
N LYS A 35 -1.60 -4.48 2.53
CA LYS A 35 -2.30 -4.07 3.75
C LYS A 35 -2.91 -2.70 3.55
N VAL A 36 -4.12 -2.50 4.05
CA VAL A 36 -4.76 -1.19 4.08
C VAL A 36 -4.30 -0.45 5.33
N VAL A 37 -3.81 0.78 5.15
CA VAL A 37 -3.46 1.66 6.28
C VAL A 37 -4.09 3.02 6.09
N ASP A 38 -4.72 3.54 7.15
CA ASP A 38 -5.28 4.88 7.16
C ASP A 38 -4.21 5.86 7.65
N ARG A 39 -3.90 6.88 6.85
CA ARG A 39 -3.06 7.97 7.33
C ARG A 39 -3.94 9.01 8.00
N VAL A 40 -3.86 9.09 9.32
CA VAL A 40 -4.49 10.18 10.05
C VAL A 40 -3.55 11.39 10.03
N GLY A 41 -3.79 12.32 9.11
CA GLY A 41 -3.14 13.63 9.14
C GLY A 41 -3.61 14.44 10.35
N TYR A 42 -2.67 14.92 11.16
CA TYR A 42 -2.94 16.00 12.12
C TYR A 42 -2.42 17.30 11.49
N ASP A 43 -3.33 18.08 10.93
CA ASP A 43 -3.00 19.45 10.51
C ASP A 43 -3.09 20.35 11.75
N GLN A 44 -1.95 20.84 12.23
CA GLN A 44 -1.87 21.81 13.33
C GLN A 44 -1.99 23.21 12.72
N VAL A 45 -3.21 23.60 12.31
CA VAL A 45 -3.48 24.99 11.93
C VAL A 45 -3.88 25.75 13.19
N GLN A 46 -2.97 26.59 13.69
CA GLN A 46 -3.31 27.61 14.68
C GLN A 46 -4.32 28.58 14.05
N GLY A 47 -5.55 28.58 14.57
CA GLY A 47 -6.59 29.54 14.22
C GLY A 47 -7.75 28.94 13.43
N PHE A 48 -8.84 28.63 14.14
CA PHE A 48 -10.22 28.45 13.63
C PHE A 48 -10.38 28.03 12.17
N LYS A 49 -10.01 26.79 11.82
CA LYS A 49 -10.63 26.04 10.73
C LYS A 49 -10.85 24.60 11.18
N ALA A 50 -12.09 24.14 11.02
CA ALA A 50 -12.46 22.75 11.29
C ALA A 50 -11.49 21.82 10.56
N LYS A 51 -10.87 20.92 11.31
CA LYS A 51 -10.02 19.84 10.81
C LYS A 51 -10.82 19.04 9.79
N VAL A 52 -10.55 19.24 8.50
CA VAL A 52 -10.99 18.29 7.48
C VAL A 52 -10.20 17.02 7.76
N MET A 53 -10.83 16.04 8.41
CA MET A 53 -10.26 14.71 8.59
C MET A 53 -10.32 14.01 7.22
N THR A 54 -9.38 14.34 6.34
CA THR A 54 -9.20 13.59 5.10
C THR A 54 -8.58 12.25 5.48
N SER A 55 -9.42 11.21 5.59
CA SER A 55 -8.95 9.83 5.70
C SER A 55 -8.45 9.43 4.31
N GLU A 56 -7.15 9.51 4.12
CA GLU A 56 -6.51 8.96 2.93
C GLU A 56 -6.18 7.49 3.21
N LYS A 57 -6.76 6.62 2.38
CA LYS A 57 -6.54 5.17 2.43
C LYS A 57 -5.29 4.84 1.61
N PHE A 58 -4.26 4.33 2.26
CA PHE A 58 -3.03 3.89 1.62
C PHE A 58 -2.95 2.37 1.57
N LEU A 59 -2.20 1.86 0.60
CA LEU A 59 -1.84 0.44 0.52
C LEU A 59 -0.35 0.29 0.83
N LEU A 60 -0.04 -0.52 1.84
CA LEU A 60 1.31 -0.93 2.20
C LEU A 60 1.61 -2.29 1.57
N PHE A 61 2.79 -2.42 0.97
CA PHE A 61 3.22 -3.64 0.28
C PHE A 61 4.48 -4.20 0.95
N ASP A 62 4.36 -5.36 1.58
CA ASP A 62 5.52 -6.16 2.02
C ASP A 62 5.86 -7.15 0.90
N VAL A 63 7.07 -7.07 0.35
CA VAL A 63 7.47 -7.80 -0.86
C VAL A 63 8.48 -8.89 -0.53
N TYR A 64 8.20 -10.11 -0.97
CA TYR A 64 9.04 -11.30 -0.78
C TYR A 64 9.46 -11.84 -2.14
N LEU A 65 10.75 -11.79 -2.43
CA LEU A 65 11.34 -12.26 -3.69
C LEU A 65 11.96 -13.66 -3.50
N SER A 66 11.86 -14.50 -4.53
CA SER A 66 12.47 -15.84 -4.61
C SER A 66 13.83 -15.82 -5.30
#